data_AF-A0A8T9BA82-F1
#
_entry.id   AF-A0A8T9BA82-F1
#
_cell.length_a   1.000
_cell.length_b   1.000
_cell.length_c   1.000
_cell.angle_alpha   90.00
_cell.angle_beta   90.00
_cell.angle_gamma   90.00
#
_symmetry.space_group_name_H-M   'P 1'
#
loop_
_entity.id
_entity.type
_entity.pdbx_description
1 polymer ?
#
loop_
_entity_poly.entity_id
_entity_poly.type
_entity_poly.pdbx_seq_one_letter_code
_entity_poly.pdbx_strand_id
1 'polypeptide(L)'
;MAESKPIQVLQLEVDPETSGGEFRIPVAGKAVKYLTIDPGIYDADDMCFTPLFVPRLPPLPPGDWNVGRISQDPATTERKPHFAKCNATKEILPAIDHLALAMGKKLLSNVYEATSSPHFNSTVVVAKFACSRYLTGKRPCTSASPVMGSGLDSSPT
;
A
#
# COMPACT_ATOMS: atom_id res chain seq x y z
N MET A 1 19.06 15.99 -20.11
CA MET A 1 18.53 14.62 -19.97
C MET A 1 18.12 14.48 -18.51
N ALA A 2 16.82 14.54 -18.18
CA ALA A 2 16.37 14.46 -16.80
C ALA A 2 16.51 13.00 -16.33
N GLU A 3 17.44 12.76 -15.42
CA GLU A 3 17.67 11.46 -14.81
C GLU A 3 16.41 11.07 -14.04
N SER A 4 15.65 10.11 -14.60
CA SER A 4 14.48 9.54 -13.94
C SER A 4 14.97 8.76 -12.73
N LYS A 5 14.82 9.32 -11.52
CA LYS A 5 15.07 8.59 -10.28
C LYS A 5 14.35 7.23 -10.34
N PRO A 6 15.00 6.12 -9.97
CA PRO A 6 14.34 4.82 -9.95
C PRO A 6 13.11 4.91 -9.05
N ILE A 7 11.99 4.37 -9.53
CA ILE A 7 10.74 4.32 -8.75
C ILE A 7 11.06 3.53 -7.48
N GLN A 8 10.99 4.21 -6.34
CA GLN A 8 11.09 3.55 -5.04
C GLN A 8 9.72 2.98 -4.72
N VAL A 9 9.67 1.72 -4.28
CA VAL A 9 8.43 1.14 -3.74
C VAL A 9 8.40 1.41 -2.25
N LEU A 10 7.39 2.16 -1.78
CA LEU A 10 7.22 2.47 -0.35
C LEU A 10 6.64 1.30 0.41
N GLN A 11 5.73 0.57 -0.23
CA GLN A 11 5.08 -0.58 0.34
C GLN A 11 4.78 -1.58 -0.76
N LEU A 12 4.98 -2.84 -0.42
CA LEU A 12 4.72 -3.98 -1.26
C LEU A 12 4.00 -5.03 -0.43
N GLU A 13 2.96 -5.59 -0.99
CA GLU A 13 2.31 -6.80 -0.53
C GLU A 13 2.10 -7.73 -1.71
N VAL A 14 2.51 -8.98 -1.58
CA VAL A 14 2.30 -10.02 -2.57
C VAL A 14 1.68 -11.21 -1.86
N ASP A 15 0.62 -11.76 -2.45
CA ASP A 15 0.03 -13.01 -2.04
C ASP A 15 0.79 -14.15 -2.72
N PRO A 16 1.54 -15.00 -1.98
CA PRO A 16 2.32 -16.08 -2.58
C PRO A 16 1.45 -17.17 -3.20
N GLU A 17 0.20 -17.35 -2.74
CA GLU A 17 -0.69 -18.40 -3.24
C GLU A 17 -1.33 -18.02 -4.57
N THR A 18 -1.74 -16.75 -4.70
CA THR A 18 -2.41 -16.25 -5.90
C THR A 18 -1.47 -15.52 -6.86
N SER A 19 -0.27 -15.14 -6.40
CA SER A 19 0.62 -14.21 -7.12
C SER A 19 -0.09 -12.91 -7.53
N GLY A 20 -1.01 -12.43 -6.68
CA GLY A 20 -1.57 -11.08 -6.76
C GLY A 20 -0.76 -10.12 -5.89
N GLY A 21 -0.77 -8.83 -6.21
CA GLY A 21 0.04 -7.86 -5.48
C GLY A 21 -0.55 -6.46 -5.35
N GLU A 22 -0.21 -5.79 -4.25
CA GLU A 22 -0.54 -4.41 -3.95
C GLU A 22 0.73 -3.59 -3.68
N PHE A 23 0.88 -2.48 -4.37
CA PHE A 23 2.09 -1.66 -4.36
C PHE A 23 1.73 -0.19 -4.09
N ARG A 24 2.60 0.50 -3.35
CA ARG A 24 2.56 1.96 -3.20
C ARG A 24 3.85 2.55 -3.74
N ILE A 25 3.73 3.34 -4.79
CA ILE A 25 4.88 3.92 -5.49
C ILE A 25 4.81 5.45 -5.54
N PRO A 26 5.82 6.17 -5.04
CA PRO A 26 6.02 7.58 -5.31
C PRO A 26 6.40 7.76 -6.77
N VAL A 27 5.63 8.60 -7.45
CA VAL A 27 5.86 8.97 -8.85
C VAL A 27 6.23 10.45 -8.90
N ALA A 28 7.41 10.71 -9.50
CA ALA A 28 7.94 12.05 -9.75
C ALA A 28 8.03 12.96 -8.50
N GLY A 29 8.08 12.39 -7.29
CA GLY A 29 8.14 13.14 -6.03
C GLY A 29 6.92 14.02 -5.74
N LYS A 30 5.79 13.80 -6.44
CA LYS A 30 4.59 14.64 -6.37
C LYS A 30 3.33 13.89 -5.97
N ALA A 31 3.29 12.57 -6.19
CA ALA A 31 2.13 11.77 -5.86
C ALA A 31 2.55 10.35 -5.50
N VAL A 32 1.82 9.72 -4.59
CA VAL A 32 1.84 8.26 -4.44
C VAL A 32 0.72 7.65 -5.26
N LYS A 33 1.08 6.63 -6.02
CA LYS A 33 0.15 5.79 -6.76
C LYS A 33 0.01 4.45 -6.05
N TYR A 34 -1.22 4.00 -5.94
CA TYR A 34 -1.62 2.71 -5.43
C TYR A 34 -1.85 1.80 -6.64
N LEU A 35 -1.05 0.75 -6.75
CA LEU A 35 -1.17 -0.23 -7.83
C LEU A 35 -1.67 -1.55 -7.28
N THR A 36 -2.68 -2.11 -7.93
CA THR A 36 -3.12 -3.49 -7.71
C THR A 36 -2.82 -4.29 -8.97
N ILE A 37 -2.24 -5.47 -8.79
CA ILE A 37 -1.90 -6.39 -9.87
C ILE A 37 -2.72 -7.64 -9.68
N ASP A 38 -3.44 -8.01 -10.74
CA ASP A 38 -4.24 -9.22 -10.72
C ASP A 38 -3.36 -10.49 -10.61
N PRO A 39 -3.89 -11.54 -9.95
CA PRO A 39 -3.24 -12.84 -9.84
C PRO A 39 -2.69 -13.39 -11.16
N GLY A 40 -1.52 -14.01 -11.10
CA GLY A 40 -0.95 -14.80 -12.20
C GLY A 40 -0.37 -13.99 -13.37
N ILE A 41 -0.23 -12.67 -13.23
CA ILE A 41 0.42 -11.82 -14.24
C ILE A 41 1.95 -11.90 -14.13
N TYR A 42 2.44 -11.85 -12.89
CA TYR A 42 3.87 -11.98 -12.57
C TYR A 42 4.02 -13.04 -11.49
N ASP A 43 5.22 -13.61 -11.42
CA ASP A 43 5.59 -14.50 -10.33
C ASP A 43 5.71 -13.72 -9.01
N ALA A 44 5.38 -14.36 -7.88
CA ALA A 44 5.43 -13.74 -6.57
C ALA A 44 6.85 -13.31 -6.18
N ASP A 45 7.87 -14.12 -6.48
CA ASP A 45 9.26 -13.84 -6.17
C ASP A 45 9.79 -12.67 -7.02
N ASP A 46 9.41 -12.65 -8.30
CA ASP A 46 9.70 -11.54 -9.21
C ASP A 46 9.12 -10.23 -8.67
N MET A 47 7.85 -10.23 -8.26
CA MET A 47 7.17 -9.06 -7.69
C MET A 47 7.83 -8.56 -6.40
N CYS A 48 8.29 -9.48 -5.54
CA CYS A 48 9.03 -9.16 -4.33
C CYS A 48 10.36 -8.47 -4.60
N PHE A 49 11.00 -8.77 -5.74
CA PHE A 49 12.24 -8.14 -6.15
C PHE A 49 12.00 -6.87 -6.99
N THR A 50 11.59 -5.80 -6.29
CA THR A 50 11.28 -4.48 -6.85
C THR A 50 12.25 -3.98 -7.94
N PRO A 51 13.59 -4.09 -7.81
CA PRO A 51 14.50 -3.60 -8.84
C PRO A 51 14.37 -4.28 -10.21
N LEU A 52 13.99 -5.57 -10.26
CA LEU A 52 13.72 -6.28 -11.51
C LEU A 52 12.25 -6.15 -11.93
N PHE A 53 11.36 -5.99 -10.96
CA PHE A 53 9.94 -5.90 -11.20
C PHE A 53 9.51 -4.57 -11.81
N VAL A 54 9.94 -3.44 -11.22
CA VAL A 54 9.52 -2.10 -11.62
C VAL A 54 9.74 -1.81 -13.11
N PRO A 55 10.87 -2.19 -13.73
CA PRO A 55 11.08 -2.01 -15.17
C PRO A 55 10.12 -2.82 -16.06
N ARG A 56 9.49 -3.89 -15.53
CA ARG A 56 8.55 -4.75 -16.27
C ARG A 56 7.12 -4.23 -16.21
N LEU A 57 6.84 -3.23 -15.38
CA LEU A 57 5.52 -2.61 -15.30
C LEU A 57 5.16 -1.95 -16.64
N PRO A 58 3.87 -2.00 -17.05
CA PRO A 58 3.41 -1.22 -18.18
C PRO A 58 3.66 0.28 -17.92
N PRO A 59 3.83 1.08 -18.99
CA PRO A 59 3.99 2.53 -18.86
C PRO A 59 2.87 3.15 -18.04
N LEU A 60 3.23 3.98 -17.05
CA LEU A 60 2.26 4.66 -16.20
C LEU A 60 1.38 5.59 -17.06
N PRO A 61 0.05 5.50 -16.96
CA PRO A 61 -0.84 6.34 -17.76
C PRO A 61 -0.68 7.82 -17.36
N PRO A 62 -0.83 8.75 -18.31
CA PRO A 62 -0.83 10.17 -18.00
C PRO A 62 -2.09 10.56 -17.21
N GLY A 63 -2.01 11.63 -16.43
CA GLY A 63 -3.14 12.23 -15.74
C GLY A 63 -3.13 12.06 -14.21
N ASP A 64 -4.18 12.57 -13.58
CA ASP A 64 -4.32 12.62 -12.12
C ASP A 64 -5.11 11.43 -11.59
N TRP A 65 -4.53 10.23 -11.69
CA TRP A 65 -5.08 9.02 -11.09
C TRP A 65 -4.28 8.66 -9.85
N ASN A 66 -4.90 8.11 -8.81
CA ASN A 66 -4.19 7.67 -7.61
C ASN A 66 -4.20 6.15 -7.48
N VAL A 67 -5.21 5.48 -8.03
CA VAL A 67 -5.36 4.03 -7.99
C VAL A 67 -5.33 3.48 -9.40
N GLY A 68 -4.43 2.52 -9.65
CA GLY A 68 -4.29 1.81 -10.91
C GLY A 68 -4.43 0.31 -10.69
N ARG A 69 -5.14 -0.38 -11.60
CA ARG A 69 -5.23 -1.83 -11.64
C ARG A 69 -4.58 -2.34 -12.91
N ILE A 70 -3.57 -3.19 -12.75
CA ILE A 70 -2.90 -3.90 -13.83
C ILE A 70 -3.57 -5.25 -13.98
N SER A 71 -4.08 -5.52 -15.18
CA SER A 71 -4.68 -6.78 -15.55
C SER A 71 -4.08 -7.29 -16.84
N GLN A 72 -4.44 -8.51 -17.22
CA GLN A 72 -4.08 -9.11 -18.48
C GLN A 72 -5.35 -9.48 -19.23
N ASP A 73 -5.49 -9.03 -20.47
CA ASP A 73 -6.67 -9.34 -21.27
C ASP A 73 -6.56 -10.78 -21.80
N PRO A 74 -7.49 -11.69 -21.43
CA PRO A 74 -7.48 -13.07 -21.91
C PRO A 74 -7.72 -13.18 -23.42
N ALA A 75 -8.25 -12.14 -24.08
CA ALA A 75 -8.53 -12.14 -25.52
C ALA A 75 -7.29 -11.81 -26.37
N THR A 76 -6.29 -11.11 -25.82
CA THR A 76 -5.07 -10.77 -26.56
C THR A 76 -4.06 -11.93 -26.56
N THR A 77 -3.67 -12.36 -27.76
CA THR A 77 -2.72 -13.47 -27.99
C THR A 77 -1.36 -13.24 -27.33
N GLU A 78 -0.98 -11.97 -27.13
CA GLU A 78 0.32 -11.58 -26.57
C GLU A 78 0.38 -11.56 -25.04
N ARG A 79 -0.76 -11.73 -24.33
CA ARG A 79 -0.84 -11.76 -22.85
C ARG A 79 -0.06 -10.64 -22.16
N LYS A 80 -0.03 -9.43 -22.75
CA LYS A 80 0.74 -8.32 -22.19
C LYS A 80 -0.03 -7.65 -21.03
N PRO A 81 0.64 -7.38 -19.90
CA PRO A 81 0.02 -6.64 -18.80
C PRO A 81 -0.30 -5.21 -19.22
N HIS A 82 -1.47 -4.71 -18.85
CA HIS A 82 -1.91 -3.35 -19.14
C HIS A 82 -2.72 -2.76 -17.99
N PHE A 83 -2.84 -1.43 -17.97
CA PHE A 83 -3.70 -0.75 -17.02
C PHE A 83 -5.18 -0.92 -17.41
N ALA A 84 -5.86 -1.86 -16.77
CA ALA A 84 -7.28 -2.13 -17.01
C ALA A 84 -8.19 -1.07 -16.37
N LYS A 85 -7.73 -0.42 -15.30
CA LYS A 85 -8.49 0.66 -14.63
C LYS A 85 -7.57 1.68 -13.99
N CYS A 86 -7.88 2.95 -14.13
CA CYS A 86 -7.22 4.05 -13.42
C CYS A 86 -8.28 5.00 -12.88
N ASN A 87 -8.25 5.23 -11.58
CA ASN A 87 -9.22 6.09 -10.89
C ASN A 87 -8.49 7.17 -10.09
N ALA A 88 -9.02 8.39 -10.16
CA ALA A 88 -8.74 9.44 -9.20
C ALA A 88 -9.59 9.18 -7.95
N THR A 89 -8.99 8.67 -6.88
CA THR A 89 -9.66 8.60 -5.58
C THR A 89 -9.23 9.78 -4.72
N LYS A 90 -10.21 10.37 -4.03
CA LYS A 90 -9.98 11.25 -2.87
C LYS A 90 -9.80 10.45 -1.58
N GLU A 91 -9.53 9.14 -1.70
CA GLU A 91 -9.44 8.26 -0.53
C GLU A 91 -8.40 8.77 0.46
N ILE A 92 -8.74 8.62 1.73
CA ILE A 92 -8.12 9.21 2.92
C ILE A 92 -6.60 9.09 2.81
N LEU A 93 -5.98 10.17 2.31
CA LEU A 93 -4.55 10.33 2.44
C LEU A 93 -4.24 10.28 3.94
N PRO A 94 -3.17 9.60 4.36
CA PRO A 94 -2.75 9.64 5.75
C PRO A 94 -2.69 11.10 6.22
N ALA A 95 -3.07 11.36 7.47
CA ALA A 95 -3.08 12.71 8.04
C ALA A 95 -1.73 13.45 7.92
N ILE A 96 -0.66 12.69 7.69
CA ILE A 96 0.67 13.16 7.34
C ILE A 96 0.92 12.77 5.89
N ASP A 97 1.15 13.75 5.03
CA ASP A 97 1.58 13.50 3.66
C ASP A 97 2.96 12.85 3.68
N HIS A 98 3.06 11.68 3.07
CA HIS A 98 4.32 10.96 2.89
C HIS A 98 5.37 11.78 2.12
N LEU A 99 4.96 12.70 1.24
CA LEU A 99 5.88 13.61 0.55
C LEU A 99 6.42 14.71 1.46
N ALA A 100 5.70 15.03 2.54
CA ALA A 100 6.14 15.96 3.57
C ALA A 100 7.12 15.32 4.57
N LEU A 101 7.40 14.02 4.44
CA LEU A 101 8.43 13.31 5.19
C LEU A 101 9.75 13.32 4.40
N ALA A 102 10.78 13.94 4.98
CA ALA A 102 12.14 13.74 4.53
C ALA A 102 12.63 12.39 5.07
N MET A 103 12.69 11.40 4.19
CA MET A 103 13.13 10.04 4.51
C MET A 103 14.63 10.02 4.80
N GLY A 104 14.98 9.57 6.01
CA GLY A 104 16.34 9.35 6.48
C GLY A 104 16.79 7.90 6.28
N LYS A 105 17.53 7.35 7.25
CA LYS A 105 18.08 6.00 7.19
C LYS A 105 16.97 4.94 7.22
N LYS A 106 17.06 3.93 6.34
CA LYS A 106 16.26 2.71 6.46
C LYS A 106 16.74 1.87 7.64
N LEU A 107 15.86 1.62 8.60
CA LEU A 107 16.17 0.82 9.79
C LEU A 107 15.81 -0.65 9.57
N LEU A 108 14.59 -0.91 9.08
CA LEU A 108 14.07 -2.26 8.78
C LEU A 108 13.17 -2.22 7.52
N SER A 109 12.61 -3.38 7.14
CA SER A 109 11.57 -3.42 6.11
C SER A 109 10.39 -2.54 6.50
N ASN A 110 10.03 -1.59 5.64
CA ASN A 110 8.97 -0.60 5.86
C ASN A 110 9.15 0.28 7.11
N VAL A 111 10.35 0.36 7.69
CA VAL A 111 10.67 1.22 8.86
C VAL A 111 11.88 2.10 8.54
N TYR A 112 11.69 3.40 8.68
CA TYR A 112 12.67 4.42 8.31
C TYR A 112 12.75 5.49 9.38
N GLU A 113 13.91 6.13 9.51
CA GLU A 113 13.96 7.46 10.07
C GLU A 113 13.28 8.44 9.11
N ALA A 114 12.53 9.39 9.65
CA ALA A 114 11.93 10.46 8.88
C ALA A 114 11.96 11.75 9.69
N THR A 115 12.04 12.88 9.01
CA THR A 115 11.79 14.19 9.62
C THR A 115 10.66 14.87 8.88
N SER A 116 9.91 15.73 9.57
CA SER A 116 8.94 16.60 8.92
C SER A 116 8.90 17.93 9.65
N SER A 117 9.17 19.01 8.93
CA SER A 117 9.07 20.37 9.47
C SER A 117 7.64 20.73 9.89
N PRO A 118 6.58 20.48 9.10
CA PRO A 118 5.21 20.83 9.49
C PRO A 118 4.60 19.97 10.61
N HIS A 119 5.10 18.75 10.82
CA HIS A 119 4.46 17.81 11.75
C HIS A 119 5.29 17.52 13.02
N PHE A 120 6.63 17.60 12.94
CA PHE A 120 7.52 17.18 14.02
C PHE A 120 8.65 18.18 14.31
N ASN A 121 8.53 19.43 13.84
CA ASN A 121 9.56 20.47 14.01
C ASN A 121 10.97 20.01 13.61
N SER A 122 11.07 19.21 12.54
CA SER A 122 12.32 18.62 12.05
C SER A 122 13.00 17.62 13.03
N THR A 123 12.28 17.14 14.05
CA THR A 123 12.74 16.05 14.91
C THR A 123 12.80 14.74 14.13
N VAL A 124 13.84 13.93 14.37
CA VAL A 124 13.95 12.59 13.80
C VAL A 124 12.93 11.67 14.47
N VAL A 125 12.00 11.16 13.68
CA VAL A 125 10.99 10.17 14.09
C VAL A 125 11.22 8.85 13.37
N VAL A 126 10.71 7.76 13.93
CA VAL A 126 10.68 6.47 13.25
C VAL A 126 9.32 6.31 12.56
N ALA A 127 9.33 6.34 11.23
CA ALA A 127 8.16 6.11 10.39
C ALA A 127 8.07 4.63 10.02
N LYS A 128 6.96 3.98 10.40
CA LYS A 128 6.61 2.63 9.94
C LYS A 128 5.44 2.70 8.96
N PHE A 129 5.66 2.24 7.74
CA PHE A 129 4.60 2.09 6.74
C PHE A 129 3.87 0.77 7.01
N ALA A 130 2.72 0.86 7.66
CA ALA A 130 1.91 -0.30 7.99
C ALA A 130 1.27 -0.90 6.73
N CYS A 131 1.44 -2.22 6.57
CA CYS A 131 0.70 -3.01 5.60
C CYS A 131 -0.72 -3.23 6.14
N SER A 132 -1.73 -2.77 5.42
CA SER A 132 -3.13 -2.93 5.84
C SER A 132 -3.66 -4.32 5.45
N ARG A 133 -3.11 -5.38 6.04
CA ARG A 133 -3.74 -6.72 6.01
C ARG A 133 -4.83 -6.89 7.08
N TYR A 134 -5.37 -5.79 7.63
CA TYR A 134 -6.37 -5.86 8.72
C TYR A 134 -7.54 -4.86 8.65
N LEU A 135 -7.62 -3.94 7.69
CA LEU A 135 -8.77 -3.01 7.61
C LEU A 135 -9.90 -3.45 6.65
N THR A 136 -9.73 -4.53 5.89
CA THR A 136 -10.80 -5.15 5.09
C THR A 136 -11.23 -6.51 5.63
N GLY A 137 -11.08 -6.73 6.93
CA GLY A 137 -11.85 -7.74 7.64
C GLY A 137 -13.33 -7.36 7.61
N LYS A 138 -14.08 -7.88 6.62
CA LYS A 138 -15.54 -7.97 6.73
C LYS A 138 -15.89 -8.66 8.05
N ARG A 139 -16.30 -7.90 9.05
CA ARG A 139 -17.35 -8.29 9.99
C ARG A 139 -18.27 -7.09 10.16
N PRO A 140 -19.57 -7.18 9.85
CA PRO A 140 -20.51 -6.21 10.37
C PRO A 140 -20.40 -6.29 11.90
N CYS A 141 -20.04 -5.17 12.53
CA CYS A 141 -20.15 -5.02 13.97
C CYS A 141 -21.64 -5.11 14.34
N THR A 142 -22.13 -6.31 14.55
CA THR A 142 -23.34 -6.60 15.33
C THR A 142 -22.98 -7.52 16.46
N SER A 143 -22.48 -6.92 17.54
CA SER A 143 -23.01 -7.16 18.88
C SER A 143 -22.41 -6.11 19.81
N ALA A 144 -23.18 -5.04 20.01
CA ALA A 144 -23.15 -4.38 21.30
C ALA A 144 -23.72 -5.39 22.31
N SER A 145 -22.94 -5.75 23.31
CA SER A 145 -23.50 -6.25 24.56
C SER A 145 -22.94 -5.40 25.69
N PRO A 146 -23.79 -4.67 26.41
CA PRO A 146 -23.36 -3.83 27.51
C PRO A 146 -22.99 -4.73 28.69
N VAL A 147 -21.84 -4.48 29.31
CA VAL A 147 -21.53 -5.01 30.63
C VAL A 147 -22.36 -4.23 31.64
N MET A 148 -23.54 -4.76 31.98
CA MET A 148 -24.20 -4.45 33.25
C MET A 148 -23.82 -5.53 34.26
N GLY A 149 -23.15 -5.10 35.33
CA GLY A 149 -22.89 -5.96 36.48
C GLY A 149 -24.10 -6.09 37.38
N SER A 150 -24.13 -7.19 38.12
CA SER A 150 -24.75 -7.28 39.46
C SER A 150 -24.46 -8.67 40.03
N GLY A 151 -24.18 -8.70 41.34
CA GLY A 151 -23.65 -9.84 42.06
C GLY A 151 -24.59 -11.01 42.19
N LEU A 152 -24.02 -12.15 42.59
CA LEU A 152 -24.79 -13.25 43.12
C LEU A 152 -24.15 -13.74 44.42
N ASP A 153 -25.06 -13.76 45.39
CA ASP A 153 -25.03 -14.12 46.78
C ASP A 153 -24.61 -15.59 47.01
N SER A 154 -24.07 -15.83 48.20
CA SER A 154 -23.58 -17.10 48.71
C SER A 154 -24.70 -17.85 49.42
N SER A 155 -25.00 -19.09 49.04
CA SER A 155 -25.26 -20.26 49.93
C SER A 155 -25.89 -21.42 49.15
N PRO A 156 -25.63 -22.66 49.58
CA PRO A 156 -26.77 -23.54 49.83
C PRO A 156 -26.69 -24.31 51.16
N THR A 157 -27.92 -24.55 51.63
CA THR A 157 -28.50 -25.47 52.62
C THR A 157 -27.66 -26.65 53.12
#